data_AF-A0A7S7Q6S0-F1
#
_entry.id   AF-A0A7S7Q6S0-F1
#
_cell.length_a   1.000
_cell.length_b   1.000
_cell.length_c   1.000
_cell.angle_alpha   90.00
_cell.angle_beta   90.00
_cell.angle_gamma   90.00
#
_symmetry.space_group_name_H-M   'P 1'
#
loop_
_entity.id
_entity.type
_entity.pdbx_description
1 polymer ?
#
loop_
_entity_poly.entity_id
_entity_poly.type
_entity_poly.pdbx_seq_one_letter_code
_entity_poly.pdbx_strand_id
1 'polypeptide(L)' 'MLLPVFTTIPHARRLEIARNRKIDQFDNDIDVVVYAEFDNETEVGARKAHGLC' A
#
# COMPACT_ATOMS: atom_id res chain seq x y z
N MET A 1 2.83 -16.06 0.02
CA MET A 1 1.90 -15.42 0.97
C MET A 1 2.23 -13.94 1.01
N LEU A 2 1.23 -13.06 0.97
CA LEU A 2 1.44 -11.64 1.23
C LEU A 2 1.70 -11.44 2.74
N LEU A 3 2.66 -10.59 3.10
CA LEU A 3 3.00 -10.34 4.51
C LEU A 3 1.78 -9.77 5.26
N PRO A 4 1.44 -10.27 6.47
CA PRO A 4 0.25 -9.85 7.23
C PRO A 4 0.17 -8.34 7.48
N VAL A 5 1.32 -7.67 7.57
CA VAL A 5 1.43 -6.23 7.86
C VAL A 5 0.67 -5.35 6.85
N PHE A 6 0.53 -5.80 5.60
CA PHE A 6 -0.14 -5.02 4.56
C PHE A 6 -1.64 -5.28 4.49
N THR A 7 -2.17 -6.26 5.24
CA THR A 7 -3.60 -6.62 5.20
C THR A 7 -4.48 -5.72 6.06
N THR A 8 -3.88 -4.93 6.94
CA THR A 8 -4.57 -4.00 7.83
C THR A 8 -3.85 -2.66 7.84
N ILE A 9 -4.42 -1.68 7.13
CA ILE A 9 -4.02 -0.28 7.19
C ILE A 9 -5.17 0.50 7.84
N PRO A 10 -5.02 0.96 9.09
CA PRO A 10 -6.05 1.74 9.77
C PRO A 10 -6.41 3.00 8.97
N HIS A 11 -7.69 3.38 8.99
CA HIS A 11 -8.23 4.57 8.30
C HIS A 11 -8.18 4.54 6.77
N ALA A 12 -7.66 3.47 6.15
CA ALA A 12 -7.78 3.31 4.72
C ALA A 12 -9.26 3.02 4.36
N ARG A 13 -9.88 3.93 3.61
CA ARG A 13 -11.21 3.74 3.03
C ARG A 13 -11.23 2.57 2.04
N ARG A 14 -10.12 2.39 1.32
CA ARG A 14 -9.89 1.29 0.40
C ARG A 14 -8.47 0.79 0.57
N LEU A 15 -8.32 -0.53 0.61
CA LEU A 15 -7.03 -1.20 0.62
C LEU A 15 -7.04 -2.27 -0.46
N GLU A 16 -6.12 -2.16 -1.41
CA GLU A 16 -5.95 -3.13 -2.49
C GLU A 16 -4.52 -3.65 -2.49
N ILE A 17 -4.39 -4.96 -2.55
CA ILE A 17 -3.10 -5.64 -2.58
C ILE A 17 -3.10 -6.56 -3.79
N ALA A 18 -2.18 -6.32 -4.70
CA ALA A 18 -2.09 -7.06 -5.96
C ALA A 18 -0.64 -7.41 -6.28
N ARG A 19 -0.47 -8.50 -7.03
CA ARG A 19 0.82 -8.78 -7.67
C ARG A 19 1.01 -7.81 -8.82
N ASN A 20 2.17 -7.18 -8.90
CA ASN A 20 2.53 -6.44 -10.09
C ASN A 20 2.63 -7.43 -11.25
N ARG A 21 1.89 -7.18 -12.34
CA ARG A 21 1.95 -8.02 -13.54
C ARG A 21 3.19 -7.74 -14.38
N LYS A 22 3.94 -6.69 -14.08
CA LYS A 22 5.21 -6.36 -14.76
C LYS A 22 4.99 -6.13 -16.27
N ILE A 23 3.83 -5.56 -16.61
CA ILE A 23 3.39 -5.30 -18.00
C ILE A 23 3.73 -3.87 -18.41
N ASP A 24 3.78 -2.95 -17.45
CA ASP A 24 4.23 -1.60 -17.72
C ASP A 24 5.75 -1.55 -17.95
N GLN A 25 6.22 -0.44 -18.53
CA GLN A 25 7.60 -0.25 -18.98
C GLN A 25 8.54 0.19 -17.84
N PHE A 26 8.01 0.34 -16.61
CA PHE A 26 8.80 0.75 -15.47
C PHE A 26 9.48 -0.46 -14.84
N ASP A 27 10.39 -0.18 -13.91
CA ASP A 27 11.24 -1.17 -13.28
C ASP A 27 10.44 -2.38 -12.75
N ASN A 28 10.94 -3.57 -13.08
CA ASN A 28 10.28 -4.84 -12.80
C ASN A 28 10.71 -5.46 -11.47
N ASP A 29 11.49 -4.73 -10.67
CA ASP A 29 11.91 -5.15 -9.32
C ASP A 29 10.75 -5.18 -8.31
N ILE A 30 9.62 -4.53 -8.61
CA ILE A 30 8.45 -4.54 -7.73
C ILE A 30 7.58 -5.75 -7.98
N ASP A 31 7.45 -6.64 -6.99
CA ASP A 31 6.62 -7.84 -7.06
C ASP A 31 5.17 -7.64 -6.61
N VAL A 32 4.95 -6.70 -5.67
CA VAL A 32 3.67 -6.47 -5.01
C VAL A 32 3.38 -4.98 -4.95
N VAL A 33 2.14 -4.61 -5.26
CA VAL A 33 1.62 -3.26 -5.09
C VAL A 33 0.62 -3.27 -3.94
N VAL A 34 0.79 -2.34 -3.00
CA VAL A 34 -0.15 -2.04 -1.93
C VAL A 34 -0.66 -0.63 -2.16
N TYR A 35 -1.97 -0.51 -2.42
CA TYR A 35 -2.64 0.76 -2.65
C TYR A 35 -3.65 1.02 -1.54
N ALA A 36 -3.63 2.24 -0.99
CA ALA A 36 -4.56 2.67 0.05
C ALA A 36 -5.14 4.06 -0.26
N GLU A 37 -6.45 4.18 -0.15
CA GLU A 37 -7.17 5.47 -0.20
C GLU A 37 -7.49 5.92 1.22
N PHE A 38 -7.31 7.21 1.50
CA PHE A 38 -7.66 7.85 2.76
C PHE A 38 -8.59 9.03 2.48
N ASP A 39 -9.39 9.43 3.47
CA ASP A 39 -10.33 10.53 3.28
C ASP A 39 -9.64 11.90 3.33
N ASN A 40 -8.46 12.00 3.95
CA ASN A 40 -7.70 13.25 4.06
C ASN A 40 -6.19 13.04 4.25
N GLU A 41 -5.43 14.12 4.05
CA GLU A 41 -3.96 14.11 4.18
C GLU A 41 -3.48 13.87 5.61
N THR A 42 -4.28 14.21 6.63
CA THR A 42 -3.93 13.97 8.04
C THR A 42 -3.84 12.47 8.33
N GLU A 43 -4.76 11.67 7.78
CA GLU A 43 -4.73 10.21 7.89
C GLU A 43 -3.54 9.60 7.16
N VAL A 44 -3.17 10.16 5.99
CA VAL A 44 -1.94 9.78 5.28
C VAL A 44 -0.71 10.09 6.13
N GLY A 45 -0.68 11.25 6.79
CA GLY A 45 0.39 11.65 7.71
C GLY A 45 0.49 10.75 8.95
N ALA A 46 -0.65 10.44 9.57
CA ALA A 46 -0.76 9.54 10.71
C ALA A 46 -0.30 8.12 10.35
N ARG A 47 -0.64 7.65 9.14
CA ARG A 47 0.05 6.48 8.59
C ARG A 47 1.52 6.78 8.58
N LYS A 48 2.04 7.71 7.75
CA LYS A 48 3.49 7.92 7.52
C LYS A 48 4.34 7.95 8.79
N ALA A 49 3.83 8.44 9.92
CA ALA A 49 4.49 8.38 11.23
C ALA A 49 4.62 6.96 11.85
N HIS A 50 3.72 6.04 11.54
CA HIS A 50 3.70 4.64 11.99
C HIS A 50 4.79 3.81 11.28
N GLY A 51 6.08 3.96 11.65
CA GLY A 51 7.32 3.54 10.95
C GLY A 51 7.52 2.12 10.36
N LEU A 52 6.47 1.46 9.87
CA LEU A 52 6.46 0.26 9.02
C LEU A 52 6.28 0.62 7.52
N CYS A 53 6.72 1.81 7.09
CA CYS A 53 6.91 2.07 5.66
C CYS A 53 8.15 1.31 5.18
#